data_AF-A0A949YWG0-F1
#
_entry.id   AF-A0A949YWG0-F1
#
_cell.length_a   1.000
_cell.length_b   1.000
_cell.length_c   1.000
_cell.angle_alpha   90.00
_cell.angle_beta   90.00
_cell.angle_gamma   90.00
#
_symmetry.space_group_name_H-M   'P 1'
#
loop_
_entity.id
_entity.type
_entity.pdbx_description
1 polymer ?
#
loop_
_entity_poly.entity_id
_entity_poly.type
_entity_poly.pdbx_seq_one_letter_code
_entity_poly.pdbx_strand_id
1 'polypeptide(L)'
;SGVDRAAMAGGISRARLGDSFAPDARALRMLSRIGRFSDDAVLRGVAGEVEAEGIPMIDPVPFIPDALAHAGRIAGPEPSAAQLRDLDLAFAVARQIGGFDIGQTVAVRDGTVAAVEAVEGTDAALRRAAQLMGKRLVVAKSAKPGQDLRFDRPAIGPATIALLDEIGAVVLGIEAEVTLLLERERTVETARSAGVTVYGHG
;
A
#
# COMPACT_ATOMS: atom_id res chain seq x y z
N SER A 1 -1.60 -1.71 -35.92
CA SER A 1 -1.21 -1.13 -34.61
C SER A 1 -2.38 -0.32 -34.09
N GLY A 2 -2.83 -0.53 -32.85
CA GLY A 2 -4.11 0.03 -32.38
C GLY A 2 -4.17 0.38 -30.89
N VAL A 3 -3.03 0.48 -30.21
CA VAL A 3 -2.95 0.92 -28.82
C VAL A 3 -2.33 2.31 -28.81
N ASP A 4 -3.07 3.29 -28.31
CA ASP A 4 -2.68 4.71 -28.22
C ASP A 4 -2.18 5.10 -26.84
N ARG A 5 -2.55 4.35 -25.78
CA ARG A 5 -2.20 4.58 -24.37
C ARG A 5 -2.13 3.26 -23.60
N ALA A 6 -1.38 3.22 -22.51
CA ALA A 6 -1.27 2.05 -21.63
C ALA A 6 -1.34 2.44 -20.14
N ALA A 7 -1.84 1.52 -19.31
CA ALA A 7 -1.86 1.65 -17.85
C ALA A 7 -1.32 0.37 -17.20
N MET A 8 -0.73 0.49 -16.01
CA MET A 8 -0.29 -0.68 -15.24
C MET A 8 -1.36 -1.07 -14.22
N ALA A 9 -1.63 -2.36 -14.11
CA ALA A 9 -2.53 -2.91 -13.12
C ALA A 9 -2.01 -4.27 -12.62
N GLY A 10 -2.09 -4.48 -11.31
CA GLY A 10 -1.65 -5.71 -10.66
C GLY A 10 -0.49 -5.48 -9.70
N GLY A 11 -0.39 -6.35 -8.69
CA GLY A 11 0.69 -6.29 -7.72
C GLY A 11 1.97 -6.94 -8.26
N ILE A 12 3.08 -6.22 -8.16
CA ILE A 12 4.42 -6.73 -8.43
C ILE A 12 5.11 -6.94 -7.08
N SER A 13 5.77 -8.07 -6.88
CA SER A 13 6.66 -8.25 -5.72
C SER A 13 7.93 -8.97 -6.13
N ARG A 14 9.06 -8.56 -5.56
CA ARG A 14 10.36 -9.21 -5.79
C ARG A 14 10.34 -10.69 -5.47
N ALA A 15 9.65 -11.08 -4.40
CA ALA A 15 9.48 -12.48 -4.03
C ALA A 15 8.77 -13.32 -5.11
N ARG A 16 7.99 -12.69 -6.01
CA ARG A 16 7.36 -13.36 -7.16
C ARG A 16 8.29 -13.43 -8.39
N LEU A 17 9.33 -12.59 -8.45
CA LEU A 17 10.44 -12.71 -9.39
C LEU A 17 11.45 -13.72 -8.81
N GLY A 18 11.06 -15.00 -8.79
CA GLY A 18 11.92 -16.08 -8.30
C GLY A 18 13.14 -16.35 -9.19
N ASP A 19 13.83 -17.47 -8.95
CA ASP A 19 15.03 -17.90 -9.68
C ASP A 19 14.82 -18.07 -11.21
N SER A 20 13.56 -18.13 -11.66
CA SER A 20 13.17 -18.26 -13.07
C SER A 20 13.08 -16.92 -13.82
N PHE A 21 13.45 -15.80 -13.20
CA PHE A 21 13.47 -14.50 -13.88
C PHE A 21 14.56 -14.48 -14.97
N ALA A 22 14.13 -14.57 -16.24
CA ALA A 22 15.00 -14.54 -17.42
C ALA A 22 14.73 -13.28 -18.25
N PRO A 23 15.34 -12.12 -17.90
CA PRO A 23 15.14 -10.88 -18.65
C PRO A 23 15.77 -10.97 -20.05
N ASP A 24 15.07 -10.45 -21.04
CA ASP A 24 15.63 -10.30 -22.38
C ASP A 24 16.70 -9.18 -22.43
N ALA A 25 17.36 -9.03 -23.58
CA ALA A 25 18.41 -8.03 -23.74
C ALA A 25 17.90 -6.58 -23.55
N ARG A 26 16.63 -6.30 -23.83
CA ARG A 26 16.03 -4.98 -23.64
C ARG A 26 15.80 -4.71 -22.15
N ALA A 27 15.19 -5.67 -21.44
CA ALA A 27 15.01 -5.63 -20.01
C ALA A 27 16.35 -5.49 -19.27
N LEU A 28 17.39 -6.23 -19.66
CA LEU A 28 18.73 -6.10 -19.08
C LEU A 28 19.32 -4.69 -19.26
N ARG A 29 19.17 -4.08 -20.44
CA ARG A 29 19.62 -2.70 -20.68
C ARG A 29 18.84 -1.65 -19.89
N MET A 30 17.54 -1.88 -19.70
CA MET A 30 16.71 -1.03 -18.84
C MET A 30 17.18 -1.15 -17.39
N LEU A 31 17.30 -2.38 -16.87
CA LEU A 31 17.71 -2.65 -15.49
C LEU A 31 19.12 -2.09 -15.18
N SER A 32 20.05 -2.13 -16.13
CA SER A 32 21.40 -1.59 -15.93
C SER A 32 21.47 -0.07 -15.79
N ARG A 33 20.42 0.66 -16.21
CA ARG A 33 20.29 2.11 -16.03
C ARG A 33 19.68 2.49 -14.67
N ILE A 34 19.09 1.52 -13.96
CA ILE A 34 18.49 1.75 -12.65
C ILE A 34 19.60 1.77 -11.59
N GLY A 35 19.88 2.96 -11.05
CA GLY A 35 20.94 3.13 -10.04
C GLY A 35 20.63 2.43 -8.72
N ARG A 36 19.50 2.80 -8.08
CA ARG A 36 19.02 2.15 -6.85
C ARG A 36 17.85 1.24 -7.21
N PHE A 37 18.01 -0.05 -6.98
CA PHE A 37 16.98 -1.04 -7.27
C PHE A 37 15.87 -0.98 -6.22
N SER A 38 14.82 -0.19 -6.48
CA SER A 38 13.54 -0.15 -5.74
C SER A 38 12.39 -0.65 -6.65
N ASP A 39 11.26 -1.07 -6.07
CA ASP A 39 10.10 -1.51 -6.86
C ASP A 39 9.57 -0.36 -7.75
N ASP A 40 9.47 0.85 -7.22
CA ASP A 40 9.13 2.07 -7.95
C ASP A 40 10.11 2.36 -9.10
N ALA A 41 11.42 2.19 -8.88
CA ALA A 41 12.42 2.42 -9.93
C ALA A 41 12.30 1.42 -11.09
N VAL A 42 11.98 0.16 -10.80
CA VAL A 42 11.72 -0.87 -11.82
C VAL A 42 10.46 -0.53 -12.62
N LEU A 43 9.36 -0.16 -11.93
CA LEU A 43 8.12 0.23 -12.57
C LEU A 43 8.32 1.44 -13.50
N ARG A 44 9.03 2.47 -13.05
CA ARG A 44 9.37 3.63 -13.89
C ARG A 44 10.24 3.26 -15.08
N GLY A 45 11.19 2.35 -14.90
CA GLY A 45 11.99 1.83 -16.01
C GLY A 45 11.12 1.18 -17.08
N VAL A 46 10.18 0.33 -16.68
CA VAL A 46 9.22 -0.32 -17.59
C VAL A 46 8.33 0.73 -18.27
N ALA A 47 7.81 1.70 -17.51
CA ALA A 47 7.02 2.80 -18.06
C ALA A 47 7.81 3.55 -19.15
N GLY A 48 9.06 3.91 -18.88
CA GLY A 48 9.91 4.64 -19.81
C GLY A 48 10.20 3.85 -21.09
N GLU A 49 10.36 2.53 -21.01
CA GLU A 49 10.53 1.68 -22.20
C GLU A 49 9.25 1.64 -23.07
N VAL A 50 8.07 1.68 -22.47
CA VAL A 50 6.78 1.76 -23.19
C VAL A 50 6.57 3.16 -23.79
N GLU A 51 6.86 4.21 -23.02
CA GLU A 51 6.76 5.61 -23.48
C GLU A 51 7.72 5.89 -24.64
N ALA A 52 8.90 5.25 -24.66
CA ALA A 52 9.87 5.35 -25.76
C ALA A 52 9.35 4.78 -27.09
N GLU A 53 8.34 3.89 -27.06
CA GLU A 53 7.64 3.39 -28.25
C GLU A 53 6.49 4.33 -28.69
N GLY A 54 6.33 5.49 -28.03
CA GLY A 54 5.29 6.47 -28.32
C GLY A 54 3.93 6.14 -27.69
N ILE A 55 3.88 5.25 -26.71
CA ILE A 55 2.66 4.86 -25.99
C ILE A 55 2.68 5.53 -24.60
N PRO A 56 1.90 6.59 -24.36
CA PRO A 56 1.88 7.27 -23.07
C PRO A 56 1.33 6.37 -21.96
N MET A 57 1.99 6.41 -20.80
CA MET A 57 1.55 5.70 -19.61
C MET A 57 0.61 6.57 -18.77
N ILE A 58 -0.64 6.13 -18.62
CA ILE A 58 -1.71 6.90 -17.98
C ILE A 58 -2.02 6.42 -16.56
N ASP A 59 -2.58 7.31 -15.74
CA ASP A 59 -3.21 6.93 -14.48
C ASP A 59 -4.51 6.16 -14.77
N PRO A 60 -4.71 4.95 -14.22
CA PRO A 60 -5.96 4.22 -14.37
C PRO A 60 -7.11 4.78 -13.51
N VAL A 61 -6.83 5.57 -12.47
CA VAL A 61 -7.85 6.06 -11.51
C VAL A 61 -9.04 6.79 -12.14
N PRO A 62 -8.87 7.66 -13.17
CA PRO A 62 -10.00 8.31 -13.83
C PRO A 62 -11.03 7.34 -14.42
N PHE A 63 -10.67 6.06 -14.64
CA PHE A 63 -11.56 5.02 -15.14
C PHE A 63 -12.22 4.20 -14.02
N ILE A 64 -11.77 4.38 -12.76
CA ILE A 64 -12.27 3.69 -11.56
C ILE A 64 -12.38 4.67 -10.37
N PRO A 65 -13.12 5.79 -10.51
CA PRO A 65 -13.16 6.83 -9.48
C PRO A 65 -13.69 6.31 -8.14
N ASP A 66 -14.62 5.35 -8.19
CA ASP A 66 -15.19 4.69 -7.02
C ASP A 66 -14.21 3.74 -6.34
N ALA A 67 -12.98 3.56 -6.83
CA ALA A 67 -11.98 2.72 -6.16
C ALA A 67 -11.19 3.49 -5.08
N LEU A 68 -11.19 4.83 -5.06
CA LEU A 68 -10.37 5.59 -4.10
C LEU A 68 -11.02 5.70 -2.71
N ALA A 69 -10.19 5.58 -1.68
CA ALA A 69 -10.59 5.87 -0.30
C ALA A 69 -11.03 7.33 -0.15
N HIS A 70 -12.15 7.57 0.52
CA HIS A 70 -12.60 8.92 0.89
C HIS A 70 -12.11 9.28 2.29
N ALA A 71 -12.02 10.57 2.60
CA ALA A 71 -11.60 11.05 3.91
C ALA A 71 -12.61 10.70 5.02
N GLY A 72 -12.12 10.40 6.22
CA GLY A 72 -12.94 10.02 7.36
C GLY A 72 -13.27 8.54 7.42
N ARG A 73 -14.32 8.17 8.16
CA ARG A 73 -14.70 6.77 8.34
C ARG A 73 -15.28 6.17 7.05
N ILE A 74 -14.70 5.06 6.61
CA ILE A 74 -15.13 4.28 5.45
C ILE A 74 -15.96 3.07 5.89
N ALA A 75 -15.48 2.34 6.91
CA ALA A 75 -16.12 1.13 7.42
C ALA A 75 -15.85 0.93 8.92
N GLY A 76 -16.57 -0.01 9.53
CA GLY A 76 -16.43 -0.36 10.94
C GLY A 76 -16.94 0.70 11.93
N PRO A 77 -16.63 0.54 13.23
CA PRO A 77 -16.99 1.49 14.28
C PRO A 77 -16.33 2.86 14.12
N GLU A 78 -16.85 3.87 14.80
CA GLU A 78 -16.20 5.18 14.86
C GLU A 78 -14.92 5.09 15.71
N PRO A 79 -13.76 5.57 15.22
CA PRO A 79 -12.55 5.56 16.00
C PRO A 79 -12.65 6.55 17.17
N SER A 80 -12.14 6.14 18.32
CA SER A 80 -11.96 7.02 19.47
C SER A 80 -10.87 8.07 19.22
N ALA A 81 -10.90 9.15 20.00
CA ALA A 81 -9.85 10.17 19.96
C ALA A 81 -8.44 9.60 20.27
N ALA A 82 -8.34 8.55 21.08
CA ALA A 82 -7.05 7.89 21.34
C ALA A 82 -6.55 7.13 20.11
N GLN A 83 -7.43 6.41 19.42
CA GLN A 83 -7.07 5.71 18.19
C GLN A 83 -6.70 6.67 17.05
N LEU A 84 -7.35 7.84 16.95
CA LEU A 84 -6.95 8.86 15.99
C LEU A 84 -5.55 9.41 16.28
N ARG A 85 -5.19 9.65 17.55
CA ARG A 85 -3.82 10.04 17.92
C ARG A 85 -2.78 8.97 17.60
N ASP A 86 -3.10 7.70 17.85
CA ASP A 86 -2.22 6.59 17.46
C ASP A 86 -2.08 6.51 15.94
N LEU A 87 -3.14 6.82 15.20
CA LEU A 87 -3.11 6.86 13.75
C LEU A 87 -2.25 8.00 13.21
N ASP A 88 -2.35 9.19 13.80
CA ASP A 88 -1.49 10.34 13.47
C ASP A 88 0.00 10.00 13.69
N LEU A 89 0.33 9.35 14.81
CA LEU A 89 1.67 8.86 15.07
C LEU A 89 2.12 7.83 14.03
N ALA A 90 1.24 6.86 13.71
CA ALA A 90 1.54 5.82 12.74
C ALA A 90 1.83 6.40 11.35
N PHE A 91 1.05 7.39 10.88
CA PHE A 91 1.30 8.09 9.62
C PHE A 91 2.58 8.92 9.63
N ALA A 92 2.84 9.66 10.71
CA ALA A 92 4.06 10.43 10.86
C ALA A 92 5.29 9.53 10.70
N VAL A 93 5.29 8.37 11.34
CA VAL A 93 6.39 7.39 11.22
C VAL A 93 6.43 6.76 9.84
N ALA A 94 5.29 6.32 9.29
CA ALA A 94 5.19 5.69 7.97
C ALA A 94 5.77 6.58 6.85
N ARG A 95 5.50 7.89 6.89
CA ARG A 95 6.02 8.86 5.92
C ARG A 95 7.54 9.02 6.01
N GLN A 96 8.09 9.06 7.22
CA GLN A 96 9.54 9.18 7.44
C GLN A 96 10.29 7.94 6.92
N ILE A 97 9.84 6.74 7.29
CA ILE A 97 10.48 5.49 6.83
C ILE A 97 10.29 5.27 5.32
N GLY A 98 9.15 5.71 4.77
CA GLY A 98 8.85 5.61 3.35
C GLY A 98 9.81 6.46 2.53
N GLY A 99 10.24 7.61 3.04
CA GLY A 99 11.25 8.46 2.42
C GLY A 99 12.63 7.79 2.28
N PHE A 100 12.92 6.78 3.11
CA PHE A 100 14.14 5.97 3.00
C PHE A 100 13.95 4.70 2.16
N ASP A 101 12.73 4.45 1.66
CA ASP A 101 12.34 3.23 0.95
C ASP A 101 12.48 1.95 1.80
N ILE A 102 12.20 2.06 3.11
CA ILE A 102 12.25 0.91 4.04
C ILE A 102 10.95 0.12 3.99
N GLY A 103 9.81 0.80 4.11
CA GLY A 103 8.48 0.22 4.16
C GLY A 103 7.43 1.31 4.20
N GLN A 104 6.17 0.93 4.30
CA GLN A 104 5.06 1.91 4.22
C GLN A 104 3.92 1.63 5.22
N THR A 105 4.03 0.53 5.98
CA THR A 105 3.06 0.14 7.00
C THR A 105 3.66 0.25 8.40
N VAL A 106 2.90 0.84 9.33
CA VAL A 106 3.30 0.99 10.75
C VAL A 106 2.14 0.56 11.64
N ALA A 107 2.45 -0.21 12.68
CA ALA A 107 1.51 -0.57 13.73
C ALA A 107 1.86 0.15 15.04
N VAL A 108 0.87 0.77 15.65
CA VAL A 108 0.95 1.55 16.89
C VAL A 108 -0.08 1.02 17.87
N ARG A 109 0.21 1.14 19.17
CA ARG A 109 -0.79 1.02 20.22
C ARG A 109 -0.41 1.88 21.42
N ASP A 110 -1.38 2.61 21.95
CA ASP A 110 -1.26 3.40 23.18
C ASP A 110 -0.03 4.34 23.12
N GLY A 111 0.17 5.01 21.98
CA GLY A 111 1.28 5.92 21.71
C GLY A 111 2.64 5.27 21.43
N THR A 112 2.70 3.93 21.33
CA THR A 112 3.95 3.19 21.11
C THR A 112 3.97 2.52 19.74
N VAL A 113 5.04 2.73 18.97
CA VAL A 113 5.28 2.02 17.70
C VAL A 113 5.63 0.56 18.00
N ALA A 114 4.73 -0.36 17.64
CA ALA A 114 4.88 -1.79 17.87
C ALA A 114 5.73 -2.45 16.78
N ALA A 115 5.48 -2.08 15.52
CA ALA A 115 6.25 -2.55 14.39
C ALA A 115 6.25 -1.55 13.24
N VAL A 116 7.33 -1.61 12.48
CA VAL A 116 7.50 -0.94 11.20
C VAL A 116 7.76 -2.03 10.18
N GLU A 117 7.04 -1.98 9.05
CA GLU A 117 7.32 -2.82 7.89
C GLU A 117 8.72 -2.53 7.34
N ALA A 118 9.46 -3.58 7.02
CA ALA A 118 10.68 -3.51 6.23
C ALA A 118 10.75 -4.71 5.26
N VAL A 119 11.93 -5.31 5.11
CA VAL A 119 12.19 -6.41 4.16
C VAL A 119 11.33 -7.67 4.41
N GLU A 120 10.80 -7.86 5.62
CA GLU A 120 9.94 -9.00 5.94
C GLU A 120 8.55 -8.92 5.28
N GLY A 121 8.16 -7.74 4.81
CA GLY A 121 6.83 -7.47 4.24
C GLY A 121 5.75 -7.19 5.28
N THR A 122 4.66 -6.57 4.80
CA THR A 122 3.55 -6.07 5.63
C THR A 122 3.00 -7.13 6.59
N ASP A 123 2.67 -8.31 6.08
CA ASP A 123 2.02 -9.39 6.84
C ASP A 123 2.86 -9.87 8.02
N ALA A 124 4.16 -10.08 7.81
CA ALA A 124 5.08 -10.52 8.85
C ALA A 124 5.28 -9.43 9.92
N ALA A 125 5.39 -8.17 9.51
CA ALA A 125 5.53 -7.04 10.42
C ALA A 125 4.27 -6.86 11.31
N LEU A 126 3.08 -7.00 10.74
CA LEU A 126 1.82 -6.89 11.47
C LEU A 126 1.60 -8.04 12.46
N ARG A 127 1.91 -9.29 12.07
CA ARG A 127 1.88 -10.42 13.01
C ARG A 127 2.90 -10.25 14.13
N ARG A 128 4.09 -9.74 13.84
CA ARG A 128 5.12 -9.39 14.84
C ARG A 128 4.62 -8.32 15.81
N ALA A 129 3.93 -7.29 15.33
CA ALA A 129 3.31 -6.27 16.20
C ALA A 129 2.33 -6.90 17.21
N ALA A 130 1.47 -7.81 16.74
CA ALA A 130 0.50 -8.47 17.60
C ALA A 130 1.13 -9.45 18.59
N GLN A 131 2.23 -10.11 18.23
CA GLN A 131 3.00 -10.92 19.17
C GLN A 131 3.60 -10.09 20.31
N LEU A 132 4.05 -8.86 20.01
CA LEU A 132 4.70 -7.97 20.98
C LEU A 132 3.69 -7.25 21.87
N MET A 133 2.61 -6.74 21.29
CA MET A 133 1.69 -5.82 21.97
C MET A 133 0.30 -6.43 22.23
N GLY A 134 -0.02 -7.57 21.63
CA GLY A 134 -1.36 -8.16 21.65
C GLY A 134 -2.34 -7.44 20.72
N LYS A 135 -3.62 -7.47 21.09
CA LYS A 135 -4.73 -6.89 20.31
C LYS A 135 -4.80 -5.36 20.42
N ARG A 136 -5.80 -4.77 19.75
CA ARG A 136 -6.13 -3.34 19.68
C ARG A 136 -5.04 -2.49 19.04
N LEU A 137 -4.38 -3.05 18.03
CA LEU A 137 -3.42 -2.31 17.20
C LEU A 137 -4.14 -1.30 16.31
N VAL A 138 -3.53 -0.14 16.15
CA VAL A 138 -3.86 0.87 15.13
C VAL A 138 -2.78 0.78 14.06
N VAL A 139 -3.19 0.56 12.81
CA VAL A 139 -2.28 0.36 11.69
C VAL A 139 -2.47 1.51 10.71
N ALA A 140 -1.36 2.09 10.23
CA ALA A 140 -1.37 3.02 9.10
C ALA A 140 -0.64 2.40 7.92
N LYS A 141 -1.21 2.58 6.72
CA LYS A 141 -0.56 2.29 5.44
C LYS A 141 -0.55 3.57 4.61
N SER A 142 0.65 4.11 4.36
CA SER A 142 0.87 5.35 3.62
C SER A 142 1.40 5.04 2.22
N ALA A 143 1.21 5.92 1.24
CA ALA A 143 2.08 5.94 0.07
C ALA A 143 3.48 6.42 0.46
N LYS A 144 4.51 5.93 -0.23
CA LYS A 144 5.88 6.42 -0.02
C LYS A 144 6.01 7.82 -0.63
N PRO A 145 6.72 8.76 0.03
CA PRO A 145 6.99 10.07 -0.56
C PRO A 145 7.66 9.95 -1.94
N GLY A 146 7.11 10.64 -2.94
CA GLY A 146 7.64 10.65 -4.31
C GLY A 146 7.27 9.44 -5.16
N GLN A 147 6.51 8.46 -4.64
CA GLN A 147 6.03 7.29 -5.37
C GLN A 147 5.18 7.70 -6.59
N ASP A 148 5.38 7.03 -7.74
CA ASP A 148 4.55 7.29 -8.92
C ASP A 148 3.19 6.61 -8.78
N LEU A 149 2.19 7.38 -8.38
CA LEU A 149 0.84 6.88 -8.16
C LEU A 149 0.14 6.41 -9.46
N ARG A 150 0.70 6.65 -10.65
CA ARG A 150 0.16 6.03 -11.87
C ARG A 150 0.40 4.51 -11.90
N PHE A 151 1.43 4.05 -11.19
CA PHE A 151 1.92 2.68 -11.28
C PHE A 151 1.85 1.93 -9.96
N ASP A 152 2.04 2.63 -8.84
CA ASP A 152 2.21 2.01 -7.53
C ASP A 152 1.45 2.78 -6.44
N ARG A 153 0.12 2.71 -6.48
CA ARG A 153 -0.73 3.20 -5.37
C ARG A 153 -0.83 2.14 -4.29
N PRO A 154 -0.85 2.52 -3.00
CA PRO A 154 -1.29 1.64 -1.95
C PRO A 154 -2.69 1.09 -2.28
N ALA A 155 -2.89 -0.19 -2.02
CA ALA A 155 -4.18 -0.84 -2.12
C ALA A 155 -4.47 -1.65 -0.85
N ILE A 156 -5.74 -1.74 -0.51
CA ILE A 156 -6.27 -2.66 0.51
C ILE A 156 -7.45 -3.42 -0.07
N GLY A 157 -7.70 -4.61 0.45
CA GLY A 157 -8.81 -5.46 0.03
C GLY A 157 -9.29 -6.38 1.14
N PRO A 158 -10.18 -7.35 0.84
CA PRO A 158 -10.73 -8.25 1.85
C PRO A 158 -9.65 -9.03 2.61
N ALA A 159 -8.58 -9.43 1.91
CA ALA A 159 -7.44 -10.12 2.52
C ALA A 159 -6.70 -9.26 3.56
N THR A 160 -6.56 -7.95 3.31
CA THR A 160 -5.97 -7.01 4.28
C THR A 160 -6.82 -6.96 5.54
N ILE A 161 -8.14 -6.88 5.39
CA ILE A 161 -9.05 -6.84 6.55
C ILE A 161 -9.03 -8.16 7.32
N ALA A 162 -9.02 -9.31 6.63
CA ALA A 162 -8.94 -10.62 7.27
C ALA A 162 -7.66 -10.77 8.11
N LEU A 163 -6.52 -10.28 7.61
CA LEU A 163 -5.28 -10.24 8.39
C LEU A 163 -5.43 -9.35 9.63
N LEU A 164 -6.03 -8.17 9.50
CA LEU A 164 -6.22 -7.25 10.63
C LEU A 164 -7.11 -7.84 11.72
N ASP A 165 -8.16 -8.57 11.34
CA ASP A 165 -9.00 -9.33 12.25
C ASP A 165 -8.20 -10.45 12.95
N GLU A 166 -7.43 -11.23 12.18
CA GLU A 166 -6.54 -12.29 12.70
C GLU A 166 -5.61 -11.76 13.80
N ILE A 167 -5.00 -10.59 13.59
CA ILE A 167 -4.05 -9.99 14.53
C ILE A 167 -4.72 -9.14 15.62
N GLY A 168 -6.05 -8.99 15.59
CA GLY A 168 -6.82 -8.18 16.52
C GLY A 168 -6.53 -6.69 16.43
N ALA A 169 -6.18 -6.17 15.25
CA ALA A 169 -6.14 -4.74 14.98
C ALA A 169 -7.58 -4.17 14.99
N VAL A 170 -7.70 -2.90 15.40
CA VAL A 170 -9.01 -2.24 15.55
C VAL A 170 -9.21 -1.08 14.59
N VAL A 171 -8.12 -0.49 14.10
CA VAL A 171 -8.16 0.60 13.12
C VAL A 171 -7.11 0.38 12.05
N LEU A 172 -7.51 0.54 10.79
CA LEU A 172 -6.64 0.72 9.64
C LEU A 172 -6.86 2.13 9.09
N GLY A 173 -5.81 2.95 9.14
CA GLY A 173 -5.76 4.21 8.41
C GLY A 173 -5.05 4.05 7.07
N ILE A 174 -5.62 4.68 6.06
CA ILE A 174 -5.09 4.76 4.70
C ILE A 174 -5.17 6.20 4.21
N GLU A 175 -4.29 6.62 3.28
CA GLU A 175 -4.37 7.97 2.73
C GLU A 175 -5.60 8.12 1.83
N ALA A 176 -6.44 9.11 2.16
CA ALA A 176 -7.61 9.49 1.37
C ALA A 176 -7.17 9.98 -0.02
N GLU A 177 -8.00 9.70 -1.03
CA GLU A 177 -7.79 10.07 -2.44
C GLU A 177 -6.53 9.46 -3.11
N VAL A 178 -5.77 8.68 -2.34
CA VAL A 178 -4.54 8.01 -2.79
C VAL A 178 -4.74 6.51 -2.85
N THR A 179 -5.27 5.92 -1.77
CA THR A 179 -5.34 4.46 -1.59
C THR A 179 -6.53 3.83 -2.33
N LEU A 180 -6.27 2.73 -3.03
CA LEU A 180 -7.30 1.93 -3.70
C LEU A 180 -7.98 0.94 -2.74
N LEU A 181 -9.30 0.89 -2.80
CA LEU A 181 -10.18 -0.09 -2.15
C LEU A 181 -10.56 -1.16 -3.18
N LEU A 182 -9.83 -2.27 -3.17
CA LEU A 182 -10.14 -3.43 -4.01
C LEU A 182 -11.40 -4.12 -3.51
N GLU A 183 -12.26 -4.57 -4.43
CA GLU A 183 -13.56 -5.20 -4.10
C GLU A 183 -14.31 -4.39 -3.01
N ARG A 184 -14.51 -3.09 -3.24
CA ARG A 184 -14.96 -2.11 -2.22
C ARG A 184 -16.07 -2.65 -1.33
N GLU A 185 -17.16 -3.15 -1.92
CA GLU A 185 -18.34 -3.62 -1.18
C GLU A 185 -17.95 -4.73 -0.21
N ARG A 186 -17.18 -5.71 -0.70
CA ARG A 186 -16.70 -6.84 0.09
C ARG A 186 -15.71 -6.42 1.15
N THR A 187 -14.80 -5.49 0.85
CA THR A 187 -13.83 -4.95 1.83
C THR A 187 -14.56 -4.23 2.96
N VAL A 188 -15.55 -3.40 2.64
CA VAL A 188 -16.37 -2.68 3.62
C VAL A 188 -17.19 -3.64 4.47
N GLU A 189 -17.80 -4.66 3.87
CA GLU A 189 -18.57 -5.68 4.60
C GLU A 189 -17.67 -6.51 5.51
N THR A 190 -16.50 -6.93 5.02
CA THR A 190 -15.53 -7.68 5.82
C THR A 190 -15.07 -6.85 7.01
N ALA A 191 -14.82 -5.55 6.83
CA ALA A 191 -14.37 -4.65 7.90
C ALA A 191 -15.47 -4.45 8.96
N ARG A 192 -16.73 -4.29 8.53
CA ARG A 192 -17.87 -4.21 9.45
C ARG A 192 -18.03 -5.49 10.26
N SER A 193 -17.97 -6.64 9.62
CA SER A 193 -18.12 -7.94 10.29
C SER A 193 -17.00 -8.23 11.27
N ALA A 194 -15.77 -7.83 10.94
CA ALA A 194 -14.60 -7.96 11.82
C ALA A 194 -14.56 -6.91 12.95
N GLY A 195 -15.41 -5.87 12.89
CA GLY A 195 -15.33 -4.74 13.82
C GLY A 195 -14.07 -3.88 13.65
N VAL A 196 -13.43 -3.93 12.48
CA VAL A 196 -12.23 -3.14 12.14
C VAL A 196 -12.67 -1.83 11.51
N THR A 197 -12.24 -0.71 12.07
CA THR A 197 -12.43 0.60 11.46
C THR A 197 -11.49 0.76 10.27
N VAL A 198 -12.02 1.15 9.11
CA VAL A 198 -11.22 1.64 7.96
C VAL A 198 -11.42 3.14 7.88
N TYR A 199 -10.32 3.90 7.92
CA TYR A 199 -10.34 5.36 8.01
C TYR A 199 -9.44 6.01 6.94
N GLY A 200 -10.00 6.92 6.15
CA GLY A 200 -9.23 7.77 5.24
C GLY A 200 -8.61 8.95 5.99
N HIS A 201 -7.29 8.91 6.15
CA HIS A 201 -6.48 9.96 6.76
C HIS A 201 -6.09 11.00 5.70
N GLY A 202 -6.12 12.28 6.07
CA GLY A 202 -5.81 13.43 5.21
C GLY A 202 -4.70 14.28 5.82
#